data_AF-A0A7J4IWH0-F1
#
_entry.id   AF-A0A7J4IWH0-F1
#
_cell.length_a   1.000
_cell.length_b   1.000
_cell.length_c   1.000
_cell.angle_alpha   90.00
_cell.angle_beta   90.00
_cell.angle_gamma   90.00
#
_symmetry.space_group_name_H-M   'P 1'
#
loop_
_entity.id
_entity.type
_entity.pdbx_description
1 polymer ?
#
loop_
_entity_poly.entity_id
_entity_poly.type
_entity_poly.pdbx_seq_one_letter_code
_entity_poly.pdbx_strand_id
1 'polypeptide(L)'
;MDKFNFKTLATKLSKHEAGLVQSYCERKGVTTSKFIHDIALREINITVPNNVAGKNIIAYKKDADAFSWAVKLDSGETIEIISNMSPQYLEDMAAVFGKAIEQRNSVIKKKKPDSAAIPSELTK
;
A
#
# COMPACT_ATOMS: atom_id res chain seq x y z
N MET A 1 7.86 -4.47 -19.38
CA MET A 1 6.47 -3.97 -19.48
C MET A 1 6.34 -2.78 -18.57
N ASP A 2 6.43 -1.57 -19.11
CA ASP A 2 6.26 -0.34 -18.32
C ASP A 2 4.82 -0.24 -17.84
N LYS A 3 4.63 -0.27 -16.51
CA LYS A 3 3.32 -0.31 -15.85
C LYS A 3 2.65 1.06 -15.68
N PHE A 4 3.22 2.14 -16.20
CA PHE A 4 2.69 3.49 -16.00
C PHE A 4 2.61 4.27 -17.32
N ASN A 5 1.38 4.58 -17.73
CA ASN A 5 1.08 5.40 -18.91
C ASN A 5 0.76 6.83 -18.42
N PHE A 6 1.75 7.72 -18.49
CA PHE A 6 1.58 9.12 -18.16
C PHE A 6 1.02 9.87 -19.37
N LYS A 7 -0.11 10.56 -19.18
CA LYS A 7 -0.72 11.42 -20.21
C LYS A 7 -0.74 12.86 -19.75
N THR A 8 -0.25 13.75 -20.61
CA THR A 8 -0.34 15.19 -20.41
C THR A 8 -1.72 15.69 -20.82
N LEU A 9 -2.36 16.48 -19.96
CA LEU A 9 -3.61 17.16 -20.25
C LEU A 9 -3.36 18.66 -20.29
N ALA A 10 -3.95 19.34 -21.27
CA ALA A 10 -3.89 20.79 -21.41
C ALA A 10 -5.31 21.35 -21.39
N THR A 11 -5.53 22.41 -20.62
CA THR A 11 -6.79 23.15 -20.56
C THR A 11 -6.52 24.63 -20.69
N LYS A 12 -7.50 25.37 -21.22
CA LYS A 12 -7.42 26.81 -21.38
C LYS A 12 -8.08 27.49 -20.18
N LEU A 13 -7.35 28.41 -19.57
CA LEU A 13 -7.81 29.29 -18.49
C LEU A 13 -7.61 30.73 -18.93
N SER A 14 -8.42 31.65 -18.39
CA SER A 14 -8.13 33.07 -18.58
C SER A 14 -6.81 33.44 -17.88
N LYS A 15 -6.11 34.47 -18.37
CA LYS A 15 -4.85 34.92 -17.76
C LYS A 15 -4.99 35.27 -16.28
N HIS A 16 -6.15 35.82 -15.90
CA HIS A 16 -6.46 36.18 -14.53
C HIS A 16 -6.60 34.95 -13.63
N GLU A 17 -7.37 33.94 -14.06
CA GLU A 17 -7.55 32.69 -13.30
C GLU A 17 -6.25 31.89 -13.19
N ALA A 18 -5.46 31.82 -14.27
CA ALA A 18 -4.15 31.18 -14.25
C ALA A 18 -3.21 31.84 -13.23
N GLY A 19 -3.21 33.17 -13.17
CA GLY A 19 -2.44 33.93 -12.18
C GLY A 19 -2.89 33.63 -10.74
N LEU A 20 -4.20 33.59 -10.48
CA LEU A 20 -4.74 33.27 -9.15
C LEU A 20 -4.32 31.88 -8.67
N VAL A 21 -4.40 30.88 -9.55
CA VAL A 21 -4.00 29.50 -9.24
C VAL A 21 -2.51 29.43 -8.97
N GLN A 22 -1.69 30.10 -9.78
CA GLN A 22 -0.24 30.12 -9.59
C GLN A 22 0.14 30.77 -8.25
N SER A 23 -0.38 31.96 -7.94
CA SER A 23 -0.12 32.63 -6.65
C SER A 23 -0.64 31.85 -5.45
N TYR A 24 -1.71 31.06 -5.60
CA TYR A 24 -2.17 30.14 -4.56
C TYR A 24 -1.16 29.00 -4.34
N CYS A 25 -0.70 28.38 -5.43
CA CYS A 25 0.25 27.26 -5.38
C CYS A 25 1.61 27.68 -4.79
N GLU A 26 2.12 28.86 -5.18
CA GLU A 26 3.37 29.43 -4.66
C GLU A 26 3.30 29.69 -3.15
N ARG A 27 2.20 30.28 -2.66
CA ARG A 27 1.98 30.52 -1.22
C ARG A 27 1.90 29.23 -0.39
N LYS A 28 1.44 28.14 -1.01
CA LYS A 28 1.28 26.83 -0.37
C LYS A 28 2.47 25.89 -0.58
N GLY A 29 3.48 26.30 -1.36
CA GLY A 29 4.65 25.47 -1.66
C GLY A 29 4.32 24.20 -2.45
N VAL A 30 3.26 24.22 -3.26
CA VAL A 30 2.82 23.07 -4.08
C VAL A 30 2.93 23.41 -5.57
N THR A 31 3.14 22.39 -6.41
CA THR A 31 3.12 22.58 -7.87
C THR A 31 1.67 22.62 -8.37
N THR A 32 1.42 23.37 -9.44
CA THR A 32 0.09 23.43 -10.08
C THR A 32 -0.42 22.04 -10.48
N SER A 33 0.48 21.16 -10.95
CA SER A 33 0.14 19.78 -11.31
C SER A 33 -0.35 18.98 -10.09
N LYS A 34 0.38 19.06 -8.96
CA LYS A 34 -0.02 18.40 -7.70
C LYS A 34 -1.35 18.94 -7.19
N PHE A 35 -1.53 20.25 -7.21
CA PHE A 35 -2.77 20.91 -6.78
C PHE A 35 -3.98 20.46 -7.61
N ILE A 36 -3.86 20.43 -8.94
CA ILE A 36 -4.93 19.96 -9.84
C ILE A 36 -5.21 18.47 -9.60
N HIS A 37 -4.17 17.66 -9.44
CA HIS A 37 -4.30 16.24 -9.16
C HIS A 37 -5.05 15.98 -7.84
N ASP A 38 -4.72 16.71 -6.77
CA ASP A 38 -5.35 16.57 -5.46
C ASP A 38 -6.84 16.99 -5.49
N ILE A 39 -7.18 18.05 -6.24
CA ILE A 39 -8.58 18.45 -6.49
C ILE A 39 -9.31 17.37 -7.29
N ALA A 40 -8.71 16.89 -8.38
CA ALA A 40 -9.32 15.84 -9.20
C ALA A 40 -9.60 14.59 -8.37
N LEU A 41 -8.66 14.15 -7.53
CA LEU A 41 -8.87 13.02 -6.62
C LEU A 41 -10.01 13.26 -5.63
N ARG A 42 -10.12 14.48 -5.09
CA ARG A 42 -11.21 14.86 -4.18
C ARG A 42 -12.58 14.80 -4.87
N GLU A 43 -12.67 15.30 -6.10
CA GLU A 43 -13.92 15.36 -6.88
C GLU A 43 -14.35 13.99 -7.42
N ILE A 44 -13.39 13.12 -7.74
CA ILE A 44 -13.70 11.78 -8.29
C ILE A 44 -14.19 10.82 -7.18
N ASN A 45 -14.21 11.24 -5.91
CA ASN A 45 -14.63 10.41 -4.76
C ASN A 45 -13.90 9.05 -4.70
N ILE A 46 -12.76 8.95 -5.40
CA ILE A 46 -11.83 7.84 -5.24
C ILE A 46 -11.05 8.18 -4.00
N THR A 47 -11.44 7.57 -2.89
CA THR A 47 -10.58 7.39 -1.73
C THR A 47 -9.29 6.77 -2.26
N VAL A 48 -8.25 7.58 -2.47
CA VAL A 48 -6.89 7.03 -2.57
C VAL A 48 -6.76 6.15 -1.33
N PRO A 49 -6.51 4.84 -1.46
CA PRO A 49 -6.36 4.01 -0.29
C PRO A 49 -5.14 4.55 0.47
N ASN A 50 -5.37 5.35 1.51
CA ASN A 50 -4.31 5.78 2.44
C ASN A 50 -3.73 4.59 3.19
N ASN A 51 -4.39 3.44 3.12
CA ASN A 51 -4.00 2.20 3.79
C ASN A 51 -3.12 1.36 2.87
N VAL A 52 -1.90 1.82 2.61
CA VAL A 52 -0.89 1.04 1.87
C VAL A 52 -0.25 -0.03 2.78
N ALA A 53 -0.28 0.18 4.10
CA ALA A 53 0.24 -0.73 5.10
C ALA A 53 -0.76 -0.92 6.24
N GLY A 54 -0.77 -2.12 6.81
CA GLY A 54 -1.54 -2.45 8.01
C GLY A 54 -0.83 -3.55 8.78
N LYS A 55 -0.92 -3.52 10.10
CA LYS A 55 -0.31 -4.53 10.97
C LYS A 55 -1.29 -5.67 11.19
N ASN A 56 -0.88 -6.88 10.82
CA ASN A 56 -1.62 -8.09 11.16
C ASN A 56 -1.60 -8.33 12.68
N ILE A 57 -2.77 -8.61 13.24
CA ILE A 57 -2.98 -8.94 14.64
C ILE A 57 -3.69 -10.29 14.66
N ILE A 58 -3.00 -11.31 15.17
CA ILE A 58 -3.57 -12.62 15.44
C ILE A 58 -3.71 -12.74 16.96
N ALA A 59 -4.93 -12.93 17.45
CA ALA A 59 -5.26 -12.98 18.87
C ALA A 59 -5.90 -14.32 19.23
N TYR A 60 -5.47 -14.91 20.35
CA TYR A 60 -6.03 -16.15 20.88
C TYR A 60 -7.20 -15.85 21.82
N LYS A 61 -8.35 -16.48 21.55
CA LYS A 61 -9.58 -16.45 22.34
C LYS A 61 -9.67 -17.74 23.16
N LYS A 62 -9.19 -17.68 24.41
CA LYS A 62 -9.10 -18.82 25.33
C LYS A 62 -10.45 -19.53 25.54
N ASP A 63 -11.53 -18.76 25.62
CA ASP A 63 -12.86 -19.29 25.95
C ASP A 63 -13.43 -20.22 24.88
N ALA A 64 -13.00 -20.06 23.63
CA ALA A 64 -13.48 -20.81 22.48
C ALA A 64 -12.38 -21.69 21.84
N ASP A 65 -11.19 -21.75 22.46
CA ASP A 65 -9.98 -22.34 21.89
C ASP A 65 -9.77 -21.97 20.40
N ALA A 66 -9.91 -20.69 20.09
CA ALA A 66 -9.92 -20.19 18.72
C ALA A 66 -9.07 -18.94 18.56
N PHE A 67 -8.72 -18.61 17.33
CA PHE A 67 -7.97 -17.41 16.98
C PHE A 67 -8.83 -16.43 16.17
N SER A 68 -8.50 -15.15 16.25
CA SER A 68 -9.03 -14.12 15.34
C SER A 68 -7.89 -13.38 14.67
N TRP A 69 -8.08 -13.05 13.41
CA TRP A 69 -7.15 -12.25 12.62
C TRP A 69 -7.82 -10.93 12.24
N ALA A 70 -7.16 -9.83 12.64
CA ALA A 70 -7.52 -8.49 12.23
C ALA A 70 -6.31 -7.75 11.63
N VAL A 71 -6.57 -6.71 10.87
CA VAL A 71 -5.56 -5.78 10.36
C VAL A 71 -5.81 -4.42 10.97
N LYS A 72 -4.83 -3.90 11.69
CA LYS A 72 -4.83 -2.51 12.17
C LYS A 72 -4.24 -1.63 11.08
N LEU A 73 -5.06 -0.73 10.55
CA LEU A 73 -4.70 0.21 9.50
C LEU A 73 -3.97 1.42 10.08
N ASP A 74 -3.26 2.14 9.23
CA ASP A 74 -2.59 3.40 9.59
C ASP A 74 -3.59 4.49 10.01
N SER A 75 -4.85 4.38 9.57
CA SER A 75 -5.96 5.23 10.02
C SER A 75 -6.34 5.03 11.50
N GLY A 76 -5.81 3.99 12.16
CA GLY A 76 -6.19 3.58 13.51
C GLY A 76 -7.39 2.62 13.54
N GLU A 77 -8.07 2.42 12.41
CA GLU A 77 -9.15 1.45 12.25
C GLU A 77 -8.62 0.02 12.34
N THR A 78 -9.42 -0.88 12.93
CA THR A 78 -9.13 -2.31 12.96
C THR A 78 -10.20 -3.05 12.18
N ILE A 79 -9.79 -3.72 11.10
CA ILE A 79 -10.67 -4.53 10.25
C ILE A 79 -10.47 -6.00 10.63
N GLU A 80 -11.54 -6.67 11.05
CA GLU A 80 -11.51 -8.12 11.26
C GLU A 80 -11.54 -8.83 9.90
N ILE A 81 -10.58 -9.73 9.69
CA ILE A 81 -10.46 -10.52 8.45
C ILE A 81 -11.15 -11.87 8.64
N ILE A 82 -10.83 -12.56 9.74
CA ILE A 82 -11.39 -13.87 10.08
C ILE A 82 -11.56 -13.97 11.59
N SER A 83 -12.72 -14.45 12.02
CA SER A 83 -13.02 -14.78 13.41
C SER A 83 -13.11 -16.29 13.59
N ASN A 84 -12.89 -16.75 14.82
CA ASN A 84 -13.07 -18.15 15.25
C ASN A 84 -12.28 -19.18 14.42
N MET A 85 -11.04 -18.85 14.06
CA MET A 85 -10.12 -19.79 13.41
C MET A 85 -9.72 -20.90 14.37
N SER A 86 -9.80 -22.16 13.95
CA SER A 86 -9.30 -23.28 14.74
C SER A 86 -7.77 -23.27 14.82
N PRO A 87 -7.16 -23.89 15.84
CA PRO A 87 -5.71 -24.07 15.91
C PRO A 87 -5.14 -24.74 14.64
N GLN A 88 -5.82 -25.77 14.14
CA GLN A 88 -5.42 -26.48 12.91
C GLN A 88 -5.37 -25.54 11.70
N TYR A 89 -6.35 -24.66 11.54
CA TYR A 89 -6.36 -23.70 10.43
C TYR A 89 -5.13 -22.77 10.47
N LEU A 90 -4.71 -22.35 11.68
CA LEU A 90 -3.55 -21.51 11.86
C LEU A 90 -2.24 -22.25 11.50
N GLU A 91 -2.14 -23.52 11.87
CA GLU A 91 -1.00 -24.38 11.50
C GLU A 91 -0.88 -24.59 9.99
N ASP A 92 -2.00 -24.90 9.34
CA ASP A 92 -2.06 -25.08 7.89
C ASP A 92 -1.67 -23.80 7.15
N MET A 93 -2.17 -22.65 7.63
CA MET A 93 -1.84 -21.35 7.08
C MET A 93 -0.34 -21.03 7.23
N ALA A 94 0.25 -21.33 8.40
CA ALA A 94 1.69 -21.16 8.63
C ALA A 94 2.52 -22.03 7.66
N ALA A 95 2.10 -23.27 7.42
CA ALA A 95 2.77 -24.17 6.47
C ALA A 95 2.70 -23.65 5.03
N VAL A 96 1.54 -23.11 4.61
CA VAL A 96 1.37 -22.50 3.28
C VAL A 96 2.24 -21.27 3.11
N PHE A 97 2.28 -20.37 4.10
CA PHE A 97 3.14 -19.19 4.05
C PHE A 97 4.63 -19.55 4.04
N GLY A 98 5.04 -20.55 4.82
CA GLY A 98 6.40 -21.07 4.78
C GLY A 98 6.82 -21.48 3.37
N LYS A 99 6.02 -22.33 2.71
CA LYS A 99 6.27 -22.78 1.33
C LYS A 99 6.33 -21.61 0.33
N ALA A 100 5.42 -20.64 0.44
CA ALA A 100 5.42 -19.47 -0.44
C ALA A 100 6.68 -18.60 -0.26
N ILE A 101 7.14 -18.43 0.98
CA ILE A 101 8.38 -17.70 1.29
C ILE A 101 9.60 -18.45 0.74
N GLU A 102 9.65 -19.77 0.89
CA GLU A 102 10.71 -20.60 0.31
C GLU A 102 10.76 -20.50 -1.21
N GLN A 103 9.60 -20.60 -1.87
CA GLN A 103 9.50 -20.43 -3.31
C GLN A 103 10.00 -19.06 -3.75
N ARG A 104 9.59 -17.98 -3.06
CA ARG A 104 10.09 -16.62 -3.30
C ARG A 104 11.61 -16.57 -3.16
N ASN A 105 12.15 -17.10 -2.06
CA ASN A 105 13.59 -17.09 -1.78
C ASN A 105 14.38 -17.82 -2.85
N SER A 106 13.85 -18.93 -3.38
CA SER A 106 14.43 -19.65 -4.51
C SER A 106 14.50 -18.78 -5.77
N VAL A 107 13.40 -18.10 -6.12
CA VAL A 107 13.33 -17.21 -7.30
C VAL A 107 14.34 -16.06 -7.20
N ILE A 108 14.42 -15.41 -6.04
CA ILE A 108 15.38 -14.31 -5.83
C ILE A 108 16.79 -14.81 -5.49
N LYS A 109 17.03 -16.13 -5.49
CA LYS A 109 18.31 -16.75 -5.12
C LYS A 109 18.84 -16.29 -3.76
N LYS A 110 17.95 -16.04 -2.80
CA LYS A 110 18.32 -15.66 -1.42
C LYS A 110 18.88 -16.89 -0.71
N LYS A 111 20.21 -16.93 -0.56
CA LYS A 111 20.94 -18.09 0.00
C LYS A 111 21.08 -18.07 1.52
N LYS A 112 21.04 -16.89 2.15
CA LYS A 112 21.25 -16.74 3.59
C LYS A 112 20.00 -16.16 4.27
N PRO A 113 19.64 -16.64 5.47
CA PRO A 113 18.73 -15.92 6.37
C PRO A 113 19.20 -14.46 6.50
N ASP A 114 18.25 -13.52 6.54
CA ASP A 114 18.53 -12.08 6.72
C ASP A 114 19.38 -11.38 5.66
N SER A 115 19.67 -12.05 4.54
CA SER A 115 20.32 -11.41 3.40
C SER A 115 19.31 -10.74 2.45
N ALA A 116 19.74 -9.65 1.80
CA ALA A 116 19.06 -9.07 0.66
C ALA A 116 19.67 -9.66 -0.62
N ALA A 117 18.84 -10.22 -1.49
CA ALA A 117 19.26 -10.56 -2.85
C ALA A 117 19.24 -9.28 -3.67
N ILE A 118 20.41 -8.77 -4.05
CA ILE A 118 20.56 -7.62 -4.93
C ILE A 118 20.78 -8.15 -6.35
N PRO A 119 19.91 -7.80 -7.33
CA PRO A 119 20.15 -8.10 -8.74
C PRO A 119 21.53 -7.59 -9.18
N SER A 120 22.28 -8.42 -9.88
CA SER A 120 23.63 -8.08 -10.34
C SER A 120 23.66 -6.88 -11.28
N GLU A 121 22.54 -6.51 -11.90
CA GLU A 121 22.47 -5.28 -12.71
C GLU A 121 22.51 -3.99 -11.89
N LEU A 122 22.23 -4.05 -10.58
CA LEU A 122 22.20 -2.89 -9.67
C LEU A 122 23.53 -2.66 -8.94
N THR A 123 24.47 -3.60 -9.03
CA THR A 123 25.82 -3.47 -8.47
C THR A 123 26.81 -3.29 -9.61
N LYS A 124 26.97 -2.05 -10.07
CA LYS A 124 28.06 -1.61 -10.95
C LYS A 124 28.69 -0.35 -10.36
#